data_AF-A0A7X5BXZ6-F1
#
_entry.id   AF-A0A7X5BXZ6-F1
#
_cell.length_a   1.000
_cell.length_b   1.000
_cell.length_c   1.000
_cell.angle_alpha   90.00
_cell.angle_beta   90.00
_cell.angle_gamma   90.00
#
_symmetry.space_group_name_H-M   'P 1'
#
loop_
_entity.id
_entity.type
_entity.pdbx_description
1 polymer ?
#
loop_
_entity_poly.entity_id
_entity_poly.type
_entity_poly.pdbx_seq_one_letter_code
_entity_poly.pdbx_strand_id
1 'polypeptide(L)'
;MVLPHLEVVHGLIEAIDPGVSKAPEIQLALREGKVLTVTATAEQVDQASHLREVSAMVVMGPTPRLVWIREQSVEVPVPPAEERDAHTLRKWSELLRRLAQ
;
A
#
# COMPACT_ATOMS: atom_id res chain seq x y z
N MET A 1 -9.22 8.12 -20.44
CA MET A 1 -7.95 7.97 -19.69
C MET A 1 -8.29 7.80 -18.23
N VAL A 2 -7.77 6.77 -17.56
CA VAL A 2 -7.91 6.63 -16.11
C VAL A 2 -6.84 7.49 -15.46
N LEU A 3 -7.25 8.50 -14.69
CA LEU A 3 -6.30 9.31 -13.92
C LEU A 3 -5.78 8.49 -12.75
N PRO A 4 -4.47 8.57 -12.46
CA PRO A 4 -3.92 7.89 -11.31
C PRO A 4 -4.54 8.45 -10.03
N HIS A 5 -5.05 7.56 -9.19
CA HIS A 5 -5.69 7.90 -7.92
C HIS A 5 -5.34 6.87 -6.86
N LEU A 6 -5.45 7.25 -5.60
CA LEU A 6 -5.28 6.34 -4.47
C LEU A 6 -6.61 5.71 -4.12
N GLU A 7 -6.60 4.39 -3.93
CA GLU A 7 -7.76 3.62 -3.50
C GLU A 7 -7.36 2.67 -2.37
N VAL A 8 -8.23 2.53 -1.38
CA VAL A 8 -8.10 1.48 -0.35
C VAL A 8 -8.99 0.33 -0.77
N VAL A 9 -8.39 -0.84 -0.98
CA VAL A 9 -9.08 -2.06 -1.40
C VAL A 9 -9.04 -3.11 -0.31
N HIS A 10 -10.06 -3.96 -0.30
CA HIS A 10 -10.18 -5.09 0.63
C HIS A 10 -10.38 -6.38 -0.15
N GLY A 11 -9.66 -7.42 0.25
CA GLY A 11 -9.68 -8.68 -0.49
C GLY A 11 -8.84 -9.78 0.13
N LEU A 12 -8.69 -10.86 -0.63
CA LEU A 12 -7.84 -11.99 -0.31
C LEU A 12 -6.58 -11.95 -1.16
N ILE A 13 -5.45 -12.38 -0.62
CA ILE A 13 -4.27 -12.65 -1.44
C ILE A 13 -4.52 -13.97 -2.18
N GLU A 14 -4.58 -13.89 -3.51
CA GLU A 14 -4.78 -15.05 -4.39
C GLU A 14 -3.46 -15.66 -4.84
N ALA A 15 -2.50 -14.82 -5.20
CA ALA A 15 -1.18 -15.23 -5.65
C ALA A 15 -0.14 -14.15 -5.36
N ILE A 16 1.10 -14.60 -5.22
CA ILE A 16 2.28 -13.74 -5.08
C ILE A 16 3.29 -14.24 -6.10
N ASP A 17 3.67 -13.37 -7.04
CA ASP A 17 4.81 -13.59 -7.92
C ASP A 17 6.00 -12.80 -7.37
N PRO A 18 6.98 -13.46 -6.73
CA PRO A 18 8.16 -12.77 -6.22
C PRO A 18 9.03 -12.19 -7.34
N GLY A 19 8.76 -12.51 -8.61
CA GLY A 19 9.39 -11.91 -9.77
C GLY A 19 10.85 -12.29 -9.89
N VAL A 20 11.16 -13.38 -10.61
CA VAL A 20 12.56 -13.68 -10.99
C VAL A 20 13.12 -12.60 -11.94
N SER A 21 12.26 -11.73 -12.51
CA SER A 21 12.67 -10.57 -13.31
C SER A 21 11.86 -9.29 -13.03
N LYS A 22 12.51 -8.34 -12.36
CA LYS A 22 12.32 -6.86 -12.40
C LYS A 22 11.14 -6.18 -11.67
N ALA A 23 10.05 -6.84 -11.32
CA ALA A 23 9.08 -6.27 -10.37
C ALA A 23 8.22 -7.38 -9.73
N PRO A 24 8.27 -7.58 -8.41
CA PRO A 24 7.36 -8.49 -7.72
C PRO A 24 5.91 -8.02 -7.85
N GLU A 25 4.98 -8.98 -7.94
CA GLU A 25 3.54 -8.72 -8.08
C GLU A 25 2.73 -9.49 -7.03
N ILE A 26 1.62 -8.88 -6.60
CA ILE A 26 0.64 -9.48 -5.69
C ILE A 26 -0.72 -9.43 -6.37
N GLN A 27 -1.43 -10.56 -6.40
CA GLN A 27 -2.79 -10.67 -6.90
C GLN A 27 -3.77 -10.64 -5.72
N LEU A 28 -4.70 -9.70 -5.78
CA LEU A 28 -5.74 -9.49 -4.77
C LEU A 28 -7.11 -9.82 -5.35
N ALA A 29 -7.76 -10.84 -4.80
CA ALA A 29 -9.17 -11.11 -5.06
C ALA A 29 -10.03 -10.14 -4.25
N LEU A 30 -10.61 -9.15 -4.93
CA LEU A 30 -11.49 -8.17 -4.32
C LEU A 30 -12.86 -8.78 -4.06
N ARG A 31 -13.57 -8.25 -3.05
CA ARG A 31 -14.93 -8.72 -2.67
C ARG A 31 -15.95 -8.65 -3.81
N GLU A 32 -15.70 -7.81 -4.82
CA GLU A 32 -16.54 -7.65 -6.02
C GLU A 32 -16.30 -8.74 -7.08
N GLY A 33 -15.46 -9.75 -6.79
CA GLY A 33 -15.11 -10.81 -7.74
C GLY A 33 -14.11 -10.39 -8.81
N LYS A 34 -13.47 -9.22 -8.65
CA LYS A 34 -12.39 -8.73 -9.52
C LYS A 34 -11.05 -9.14 -8.93
N VAL A 35 -10.13 -9.55 -9.79
CA VAL A 35 -8.72 -9.76 -9.42
C VAL A 35 -7.94 -8.50 -9.77
N LEU A 36 -7.21 -7.97 -8.81
CA LEU A 36 -6.34 -6.82 -8.96
C LEU A 36 -4.88 -7.25 -8.80
N THR A 37 -4.11 -7.14 -9.88
CA THR A 37 -2.65 -7.34 -9.83
C THR A 37 -1.98 -6.01 -9.52
N VAL A 38 -1.15 -5.99 -8.48
CA VAL A 38 -0.39 -4.80 -8.07
C VAL A 38 1.10 -5.10 -8.08
N THR A 39 1.87 -4.14 -8.57
CA THR A 39 3.33 -4.14 -8.40
C THR A 39 3.71 -3.79 -6.97
N ALA A 40 4.68 -4.50 -6.42
CA ALA A 40 5.08 -4.41 -5.02
C ALA A 40 6.62 -4.41 -4.87
N THR A 41 7.11 -3.94 -3.73
CA THR A 41 8.51 -4.14 -3.32
C THR A 41 8.71 -5.53 -2.73
N ALA A 42 9.96 -5.99 -2.64
CA ALA A 42 10.28 -7.28 -2.00
C ALA A 42 9.81 -7.34 -0.54
N GLU A 43 9.95 -6.24 0.21
CA GLU A 43 9.46 -6.12 1.59
C GLU A 43 7.94 -6.25 1.67
N GLN A 44 7.22 -5.64 0.72
CA GLN A 44 5.76 -5.76 0.66
C GLN A 44 5.32 -7.18 0.29
N VAL A 45 6.08 -7.89 -0.55
CA VAL A 45 5.85 -9.31 -0.87
C VAL A 45 6.07 -10.21 0.34
N ASP A 46 7.17 -10.00 1.07
CA ASP A 46 7.46 -10.73 2.30
C ASP A 46 6.32 -10.52 3.32
N GLN A 47 5.93 -9.27 3.53
CA GLN A 47 4.80 -8.93 4.39
C GLN A 47 3.49 -9.60 3.92
N ALA A 48 3.21 -9.57 2.62
CA ALA A 48 2.01 -10.17 2.04
C ALA A 48 1.98 -11.70 2.17
N SER A 49 3.13 -12.37 2.15
CA SER A 49 3.22 -13.84 2.22
C SER A 49 2.66 -14.43 3.52
N HIS A 50 2.55 -13.62 4.57
CA HIS A 50 2.02 -14.00 5.88
C HIS A 50 0.56 -13.58 6.09
N LEU A 51 -0.07 -12.98 5.08
CA LEU A 51 -1.41 -12.44 5.17
C LEU A 51 -2.40 -13.27 4.35
N ARG A 52 -3.68 -13.23 4.74
CA ARG A 52 -4.76 -13.89 4.01
C ARG A 52 -5.85 -12.91 3.60
N GLU A 53 -6.57 -12.35 4.58
CA GLU A 53 -7.51 -11.26 4.35
C GLU A 53 -6.81 -9.92 4.58
N VAL A 54 -6.83 -9.05 3.58
CA VAL A 54 -6.03 -7.83 3.59
C VAL A 54 -6.83 -6.58 3.31
N SER A 55 -6.35 -5.49 3.90
CA SER A 55 -6.58 -4.14 3.40
C SER A 55 -5.30 -3.67 2.74
N ALA A 56 -5.41 -3.01 1.59
CA ALA A 56 -4.28 -2.47 0.87
C ALA A 56 -4.60 -1.07 0.34
N MET A 57 -3.61 -0.19 0.33
CA MET A 57 -3.71 1.07 -0.40
C MET A 57 -2.89 0.98 -1.67
N VAL A 58 -3.53 1.31 -2.78
CA VAL A 58 -3.00 1.11 -4.12
C VAL A 58 -3.09 2.43 -4.88
N VAL A 59 -2.03 2.78 -5.58
CA VAL A 59 -2.09 3.79 -6.64
C VAL A 59 -2.64 3.11 -7.87
N MET A 60 -3.88 3.41 -8.22
CA MET A 60 -4.55 2.90 -9.41
C MET A 60 -4.01 3.59 -10.66
N GLY A 61 -3.99 2.88 -11.79
CA GLY A 61 -3.48 3.36 -13.07
C GLY A 61 -3.26 2.21 -14.04
N PRO A 62 -2.57 2.43 -15.18
CA PRO A 62 -2.21 1.37 -16.13
C PRO A 62 -1.37 0.26 -15.49
N THR A 63 -0.61 0.60 -14.44
CA THR A 63 0.19 -0.33 -13.65
C THR A 63 -0.07 -0.04 -12.18
N PRO A 64 -1.06 -0.71 -11.56
CA PRO A 64 -1.38 -0.51 -10.15
C PRO A 64 -0.15 -0.77 -9.27
N ARG A 65 0.08 0.10 -8.29
CA ARG A 65 1.23 -0.01 -7.39
C ARG A 65 0.81 -0.01 -5.94
N LEU A 66 1.35 -0.95 -5.18
CA LEU A 66 1.09 -1.08 -3.76
C LEU A 66 1.82 0.00 -2.95
N VAL A 67 1.07 0.70 -2.10
CA VAL A 67 1.62 1.65 -1.11
C VAL A 67 1.81 0.96 0.24
N TRP A 68 0.77 0.26 0.72
CA TRP A 68 0.84 -0.57 1.92
C TRP A 68 -0.15 -1.72 1.83
N ILE A 69 0.13 -2.81 2.54
CA ILE A 69 -0.74 -3.97 2.74
C ILE A 69 -0.74 -4.33 4.23
N ARG A 70 -1.86 -4.81 4.76
CA ARG A 70 -1.96 -5.30 6.14
C ARG A 70 -3.13 -6.26 6.30
N GLU A 71 -3.13 -7.04 7.37
CA GLU A 71 -4.29 -7.86 7.75
C GLU A 71 -5.53 -6.99 7.99
N GLN A 72 -6.67 -7.36 7.40
CA GLN A 72 -7.91 -6.60 7.54
C GLN A 72 -8.42 -6.56 8.99
N SER A 73 -8.22 -7.65 9.73
CA SER A 73 -8.73 -7.86 11.09
C SER A 73 -7.94 -7.13 12.17
N VAL A 74 -6.79 -6.55 11.83
CA VAL A 74 -5.95 -5.85 12.80
C VAL A 74 -6.41 -4.40 12.92
N GLU A 75 -6.97 -4.06 14.09
CA GLU A 75 -7.11 -2.66 14.49
C GLU A 75 -5.73 -2.02 14.49
N VAL A 76 -5.53 -1.07 13.58
CA VAL A 76 -4.29 -0.32 13.56
C VAL A 76 -4.37 0.74 14.66
N PRO A 77 -3.44 0.73 15.62
CA PRO A 77 -3.41 1.76 16.64
C PRO A 77 -3.25 3.11 15.94
N VAL A 78 -4.27 3.95 16.07
CA VAL A 78 -4.19 5.34 15.62
C VAL A 78 -3.38 6.06 16.68
N PRO A 79 -2.21 6.64 16.34
CA PRO A 79 -1.42 7.38 17.31
C PRO A 79 -2.27 8.53 17.90
N PRO A 80 -2.02 8.90 19.17
CA PRO A 80 -2.65 10.07 19.78
C PRO A 80 -2.56 11.30 18.86
N ALA A 81 -3.54 12.19 18.92
CA ALA A 81 -3.58 13.40 18.10
C ALA A 81 -2.26 14.20 18.18
N GLU A 82 -1.71 14.36 19.37
CA GLU A 82 -0.45 15.07 19.62
C GLU A 82 0.73 14.46 18.86
N GLU A 83 0.83 13.13 18.80
CA GLU A 83 1.90 12.44 18.06
C GLU A 83 1.73 12.61 16.55
N ARG A 84 0.48 12.57 16.05
CA ARG A 84 0.18 12.81 14.63
C ARG A 84 0.51 14.23 14.20
N ASP A 85 0.20 15.21 15.04
CA ASP A 85 0.51 16.62 14.79
C ASP A 85 2.03 16.87 14.81
N ALA A 86 2.72 16.31 15.81
CA ALA A 86 4.19 16.40 15.89
C ALA A 86 4.88 15.74 14.69
N HIS A 87 4.37 14.61 14.20
CA HIS A 87 4.88 13.98 12.98
C HIS A 87 4.67 14.88 11.75
N THR A 88 3.46 15.43 11.61
CA THR A 88 3.08 16.29 10.48
C THR A 88 3.95 17.54 10.43
N LEU A 89 4.12 18.23 11.57
CA LEU A 89 4.97 19.42 11.67
C LEU A 89 6.43 19.11 11.30
N ARG A 90 6.95 17.97 11.74
CA ARG A 90 8.31 17.52 11.42
C ARG A 90 8.50 17.31 9.92
N LYS A 91 7.56 16.62 9.26
CA LYS A 91 7.61 16.36 7.82
C LYS A 91 7.49 17.64 7.00
N TRP A 92 6.59 18.55 7.38
CA TRP A 92 6.46 19.86 6.74
C TRP A 92 7.73 20.69 6.90
N SER A 93 8.30 20.76 8.11
CA SER A 93 9.54 21.50 8.35
C SER A 93 10.70 20.97 7.51
N GLU A 94 10.80 19.64 7.39
CA GLU A 94 11.81 18.98 6.55
C GLU A 94 11.64 19.33 5.06
N LEU A 95 10.41 19.30 4.56
CA LEU A 95 10.10 19.70 3.18
C LEU A 95 10.47 21.15 2.90
N LEU A 96 10.03 22.08 3.77
CA LEU A 96 10.33 23.51 3.63
C LEU A 96 11.85 23.76 3.65
N ARG A 97 12.60 23.05 4.49
CA ARG A 97 14.06 23.15 4.52
C ARG A 97 14.71 22.70 3.20
N ARG A 98 14.19 21.63 2.57
CA ARG A 98 14.70 21.15 1.28
C ARG A 98 14.37 22.10 0.13
N LEU A 99 13.24 22.78 0.18
CA LEU A 99 12.81 23.73 -0.85
C LEU A 99 13.50 25.11 -0.74
N ALA A 100 14.04 25.43 0.43
CA ALA A 100 14.80 26.68 0.66
C ALA A 100 16.29 26.56 0.29
N GLN A 101 16.73 25.40 -0.23
CA GLN A 101 18.07 25.15 -0.76
C GLN A 101 18.03 25.17 -2.28
#